data_AF-A0AAV2W388-F1
#
_entry.id   AF-A0AAV2W388-F1
#
_cell.length_a   1.000
_cell.length_b   1.000
_cell.length_c   1.000
_cell.angle_alpha   90.00
_cell.angle_beta   90.00
_cell.angle_gamma   90.00
#
_symmetry.space_group_name_H-M   'P 1'
#
loop_
_entity.id
_entity.type
_entity.pdbx_description
1 polymer ?
#
loop_
_entity_poly.entity_id
_entity_poly.type
_entity_poly.pdbx_seq_one_letter_code
_entity_poly.pdbx_strand_id
1 'polypeptide(L)'
;MLPALSAAIGTPVRTDVHVDAEGLRQRLGMPCARSAIVVLVDGLGYWNLNMKLGYAPYMRSLMNEPLNQRPISTCSPSTTTAAMATFGTGTCPGLTGMAGYTQLNPRTGALSQLIQFRGAMHPEELQTEPTVFSLIRDAGNRATSVGLTRFMASPLTRAALRGSDYIGHDDANKRVRIAADTAKEPGLTYLYMREIDKAGHAYGWHSDEWQVALERVDMRLGQLRRQVPKGTLIVVIADHGMVTADQGDEARIDIALDPVLQQGVRLVGGEPRATMLYAQDGVDDESIAERWRARVGDRAWIRTKRQVIDCGLLGPMRPDVPEMLGDVFVYAARGNTIVDTRSQTEGATRMPGVHGSQTMMEMDVPCLIDLVD
;
A
#
# COMPACT_ATOMS: atom_id res chain seq x y z
N MET A 1 -11.93 0.39 2.57
CA MET A 1 -12.50 0.41 1.20
C MET A 1 -13.22 -0.90 0.87
N LEU A 2 -12.56 -2.07 0.83
CA LEU A 2 -13.21 -3.33 0.40
C LEU A 2 -14.50 -3.71 1.17
N PRO A 3 -14.60 -3.53 2.51
CA PRO A 3 -15.86 -3.76 3.21
C PRO A 3 -17.02 -2.90 2.69
N ALA A 4 -16.76 -1.64 2.32
CA ALA A 4 -17.76 -0.76 1.72
C ALA A 4 -18.23 -1.26 0.34
N LEU A 5 -17.31 -1.72 -0.49
CA LEU A 5 -17.63 -2.34 -1.78
C LEU A 5 -18.42 -3.63 -1.63
N SER A 6 -18.10 -4.43 -0.61
CA SER A 6 -18.85 -5.66 -0.31
C SER A 6 -20.33 -5.34 -0.02
N ALA A 7 -20.61 -4.28 0.73
CA ALA A 7 -21.98 -3.80 0.95
C ALA A 7 -22.62 -3.26 -0.34
N ALA A 8 -21.86 -2.53 -1.18
CA ALA A 8 -22.36 -2.02 -2.45
C ALA A 8 -22.86 -3.12 -3.40
N ILE A 9 -22.25 -4.31 -3.37
CA ILE A 9 -22.68 -5.48 -4.14
C ILE A 9 -23.66 -6.41 -3.38
N GLY A 10 -24.20 -5.97 -2.25
CA GLY A 10 -25.18 -6.74 -1.47
C GLY A 10 -24.60 -7.87 -0.62
N THR A 11 -23.29 -7.89 -0.37
CA THR A 11 -22.58 -8.88 0.46
C THR A 11 -21.80 -8.18 1.58
N PRO A 12 -22.47 -7.48 2.52
CA PRO A 12 -21.76 -6.72 3.56
C PRO A 12 -20.92 -7.65 4.44
N VAL A 13 -19.58 -7.54 4.34
CA VAL A 13 -18.65 -8.29 5.20
C VAL A 13 -18.25 -7.49 6.43
N ARG A 14 -17.94 -8.18 7.51
CA ARG A 14 -17.41 -7.60 8.74
C ARG A 14 -15.94 -7.97 8.90
N THR A 15 -15.16 -7.04 9.43
CA THR A 15 -13.76 -7.26 9.82
C THR A 15 -13.56 -6.78 11.26
N ASP A 16 -12.41 -7.09 11.84
CA ASP A 16 -12.06 -6.67 13.22
C ASP A 16 -11.94 -5.15 13.39
N VAL A 17 -11.70 -4.41 12.29
CA VAL A 17 -11.64 -2.94 12.28
C VAL A 17 -12.95 -2.32 11.77
N HIS A 18 -13.67 -3.03 10.90
CA HIS A 18 -14.82 -2.50 10.18
C HIS A 18 -16.06 -3.39 10.37
N VAL A 19 -16.85 -3.06 11.39
CA VAL A 19 -18.05 -3.82 11.77
C VAL A 19 -19.33 -3.39 11.05
N ASP A 20 -19.35 -2.20 10.44
CA ASP A 20 -20.49 -1.61 9.73
C ASP A 20 -20.12 -1.27 8.28
N ALA A 21 -20.21 -2.27 7.41
CA ALA A 21 -19.92 -2.15 5.98
C ALA A 21 -20.86 -1.18 5.25
N GLU A 22 -22.13 -1.13 5.67
CA GLU A 22 -23.15 -0.29 5.04
C GLU A 22 -22.93 1.19 5.40
N GLY A 23 -22.63 1.51 6.66
CA GLY A 23 -22.23 2.85 7.04
C GLY A 23 -20.91 3.30 6.39
N LEU A 24 -19.99 2.37 6.11
CA LEU A 24 -18.79 2.68 5.31
C LEU A 24 -19.14 3.02 3.85
N ARG A 25 -20.02 2.22 3.22
CA ARG A 25 -20.54 2.48 1.86
C ARG A 25 -21.15 3.87 1.76
N GLN A 26 -22.01 4.23 2.71
CA GLN A 26 -22.68 5.53 2.75
C GLN A 26 -21.69 6.70 2.94
N ARG A 27 -20.72 6.58 3.86
CA ARG A 27 -19.69 7.60 4.08
C ARG A 27 -18.78 7.81 2.87
N LEU A 28 -18.46 6.73 2.16
CA LEU A 28 -17.72 6.81 0.89
C LEU A 28 -18.61 7.23 -0.29
N GLY A 29 -19.93 7.34 -0.10
CA GLY A 29 -20.89 7.71 -1.15
C GLY A 29 -20.94 6.71 -2.29
N MET A 30 -20.64 5.43 -2.01
CA MET A 30 -20.69 4.38 -3.01
C MET A 30 -22.14 3.98 -3.26
N PRO A 31 -22.66 4.03 -4.51
CA PRO A 31 -24.00 3.55 -4.81
C PRO A 31 -24.07 2.03 -4.68
N CYS A 32 -25.29 1.48 -4.57
CA CYS A 32 -25.49 0.05 -4.73
C CYS A 32 -25.28 -0.33 -6.21
N ALA A 33 -24.68 -1.48 -6.45
CA ALA A 33 -24.41 -1.97 -7.80
C ALA A 33 -24.50 -3.49 -7.86
N ARG A 34 -24.86 -4.02 -9.03
CA ARG A 34 -24.88 -5.48 -9.24
C ARG A 34 -23.46 -6.08 -9.29
N SER A 35 -22.53 -5.31 -9.86
CA SER A 35 -21.13 -5.68 -10.01
C SER A 35 -20.27 -4.48 -9.65
N ALA A 36 -19.14 -4.74 -9.00
CA ALA A 36 -18.14 -3.72 -8.72
C ALA A 36 -16.76 -4.14 -9.23
N ILE A 37 -16.02 -3.20 -9.81
CA ILE A 37 -14.59 -3.34 -10.11
C ILE A 37 -13.83 -2.33 -9.26
N VAL A 38 -12.96 -2.81 -8.37
CA VAL A 38 -11.93 -1.97 -7.78
C VAL A 38 -10.67 -2.07 -8.63
N VAL A 39 -10.19 -0.92 -9.10
CA VAL A 39 -8.90 -0.81 -9.78
C VAL A 39 -7.89 -0.21 -8.80
N LEU A 40 -6.89 -0.98 -8.41
CA LEU A 40 -5.76 -0.49 -7.63
C LEU A 40 -4.62 -0.13 -8.57
N VAL A 41 -4.32 1.17 -8.63
CA VAL A 41 -3.21 1.73 -9.38
C VAL A 41 -2.08 2.02 -8.42
N ASP A 42 -1.10 1.13 -8.40
CA ASP A 42 0.06 1.17 -7.50
C ASP A 42 0.81 2.50 -7.64
N GLY A 43 1.08 3.15 -6.52
CA GLY A 43 1.81 4.43 -6.44
C GLY A 43 1.07 5.67 -6.98
N LEU A 44 -0.23 5.59 -7.28
CA LEU A 44 -1.03 6.74 -7.73
C LEU A 44 -1.54 7.57 -6.54
N GLY A 45 -0.68 8.40 -5.95
CA GLY A 45 -1.09 9.30 -4.87
C GLY A 45 -2.13 10.32 -5.33
N TYR A 46 -3.05 10.71 -4.45
CA TYR A 46 -4.11 11.67 -4.77
C TYR A 46 -3.54 13.00 -5.24
N TRP A 47 -2.51 13.49 -4.55
CA TRP A 47 -1.85 14.75 -4.88
C TRP A 47 -0.96 14.63 -6.12
N ASN A 48 -0.33 13.48 -6.36
CA ASN A 48 0.37 13.21 -7.63
C ASN A 48 -0.60 13.31 -8.81
N LEU A 49 -1.78 12.70 -8.70
CA LEU A 49 -2.84 12.78 -9.71
C LEU A 49 -3.34 14.22 -9.86
N ASN A 50 -3.70 14.88 -8.76
CA ASN A 50 -4.26 16.24 -8.76
C ASN A 50 -3.34 17.24 -9.49
N MET A 51 -2.03 17.14 -9.28
CA MET A 51 -1.01 17.99 -9.93
C MET A 51 -0.77 17.65 -11.40
N LYS A 52 -1.24 16.48 -11.87
CA LYS A 52 -1.02 15.98 -13.24
C LYS A 52 -2.34 15.69 -13.98
N LEU A 53 -3.48 16.22 -13.50
CA LEU A 53 -4.81 15.98 -14.08
C LEU A 53 -4.93 16.33 -15.57
N GLY A 54 -4.10 17.25 -16.08
CA GLY A 54 -4.05 17.58 -17.51
C GLY A 54 -3.77 16.38 -18.41
N TYR A 55 -3.10 15.35 -17.89
CA TYR A 55 -2.68 14.14 -18.62
C TYR A 55 -3.61 12.94 -18.39
N ALA A 56 -4.67 13.11 -17.60
CA ALA A 56 -5.58 12.03 -17.23
C ALA A 56 -7.04 12.43 -17.51
N PRO A 57 -7.46 12.55 -18.78
CA PRO A 57 -8.79 13.06 -19.12
C PRO A 57 -9.95 12.25 -18.52
N TYR A 58 -9.86 10.92 -18.41
CA TYR A 58 -10.90 10.12 -17.77
C TYR A 58 -10.96 10.40 -16.26
N MET A 59 -9.85 10.27 -15.54
CA MET A 59 -9.83 10.54 -14.09
C MET A 59 -10.15 12.01 -13.78
N ARG A 60 -9.75 12.96 -14.63
CA ARG A 60 -10.13 14.37 -14.55
C ARG A 60 -11.65 14.54 -14.66
N SER A 61 -12.31 13.80 -15.55
CA SER A 61 -13.78 13.85 -15.64
C SER A 61 -14.44 13.39 -14.34
N LEU A 62 -13.89 12.37 -13.68
CA LEU A 62 -14.38 11.90 -12.37
C LEU A 62 -14.11 12.93 -11.26
N MET A 63 -12.97 13.61 -11.31
CA MET A 63 -12.59 14.65 -10.34
C MET A 63 -13.46 15.92 -10.43
N ASN A 64 -14.26 16.10 -11.49
CA ASN A 64 -15.26 17.16 -11.53
C ASN A 64 -16.42 16.92 -10.55
N GLU A 65 -16.61 15.68 -10.10
CA GLU A 65 -17.60 15.34 -9.07
C GLU A 65 -17.03 15.63 -7.67
N PRO A 66 -17.73 16.40 -6.82
CA PRO A 66 -17.26 16.72 -5.47
C PRO A 66 -16.95 15.48 -4.62
N LEU A 67 -17.66 14.37 -4.85
CA LEU A 67 -17.45 13.09 -4.16
C LEU A 67 -16.03 12.55 -4.33
N ASN A 68 -15.40 12.86 -5.46
CA ASN A 68 -14.09 12.36 -5.86
C ASN A 68 -12.95 13.34 -5.53
N GLN A 69 -13.27 14.58 -5.12
CA GLN A 69 -12.29 15.61 -4.71
C GLN A 69 -11.82 15.47 -3.25
N ARG A 70 -12.03 14.30 -2.65
CA ARG A 70 -11.66 13.99 -1.27
C ARG A 70 -10.77 12.75 -1.24
N PRO A 71 -9.50 12.87 -0.85
CA PRO A 71 -8.66 11.69 -0.67
C PRO A 71 -9.17 10.81 0.46
N ILE A 72 -8.80 9.53 0.40
CA ILE A 72 -8.79 8.64 1.56
C ILE A 72 -7.34 8.40 1.99
N SER A 73 -7.13 7.93 3.21
CA SER A 73 -5.79 7.64 3.71
C SER A 73 -5.48 6.14 3.59
N THR A 74 -4.25 5.80 3.20
CA THR A 74 -3.71 4.44 3.34
C THR A 74 -3.24 4.16 4.78
N CYS A 75 -2.64 2.99 5.04
CA CYS A 75 -2.06 2.66 6.33
C CYS A 75 -0.67 3.27 6.53
N SER A 76 -0.14 3.16 7.74
CA SER A 76 1.27 3.41 8.05
C SER A 76 1.99 2.09 8.36
N PRO A 77 3.17 1.81 7.78
CA PRO A 77 3.80 2.55 6.69
C PRO A 77 3.01 2.50 5.37
N SER A 78 3.16 3.53 4.54
CA SER A 78 2.51 3.66 3.23
C SER A 78 3.27 2.89 2.15
N THR A 79 3.43 1.59 2.39
CA THR A 79 4.23 0.69 1.55
C THR A 79 3.40 -0.47 1.07
N THR A 80 3.68 -0.97 -0.14
CA THR A 80 2.88 -1.99 -0.81
C THR A 80 2.58 -3.19 0.08
N THR A 81 3.54 -3.68 0.87
CA THR A 81 3.32 -4.86 1.73
C THR A 81 2.23 -4.63 2.79
N ALA A 82 2.35 -3.55 3.57
CA ALA A 82 1.40 -3.18 4.61
C ALA A 82 0.05 -2.73 4.01
N ALA A 83 0.11 -1.93 2.95
CA ALA A 83 -1.06 -1.39 2.28
C ALA A 83 -1.88 -2.47 1.58
N MET A 84 -1.25 -3.43 0.91
CA MET A 84 -1.95 -4.55 0.27
C MET A 84 -2.60 -5.48 1.30
N ALA A 85 -1.91 -5.78 2.41
CA ALA A 85 -2.48 -6.58 3.50
C ALA A 85 -3.68 -5.87 4.14
N THR A 86 -3.55 -4.57 4.42
CA THR A 86 -4.63 -3.72 4.93
C THR A 86 -5.80 -3.66 3.96
N PHE A 87 -5.53 -3.43 2.67
CA PHE A 87 -6.52 -3.38 1.61
C PHE A 87 -7.31 -4.68 1.54
N GLY A 88 -6.61 -5.81 1.40
CA GLY A 88 -7.20 -7.11 1.14
C GLY A 88 -7.95 -7.72 2.32
N THR A 89 -7.58 -7.36 3.55
CA THR A 89 -8.25 -7.81 4.78
C THR A 89 -9.28 -6.81 5.29
N GLY A 90 -9.19 -5.54 4.88
CA GLY A 90 -9.99 -4.47 5.46
C GLY A 90 -9.69 -4.26 6.96
N THR A 91 -8.45 -4.48 7.39
CA THR A 91 -8.00 -4.34 8.78
C THR A 91 -6.86 -3.30 8.89
N CYS A 92 -5.74 -3.62 9.54
CA CYS A 92 -4.60 -2.74 9.75
C CYS A 92 -3.28 -3.53 9.92
N PRO A 93 -2.10 -2.87 9.81
CA PRO A 93 -0.80 -3.52 9.96
C PRO A 93 -0.62 -4.28 11.28
N GLY A 94 -1.15 -3.76 12.39
CA GLY A 94 -1.07 -4.40 13.70
C GLY A 94 -1.87 -5.71 13.84
N LEU A 95 -2.88 -5.94 13.00
CA LEU A 95 -3.61 -7.22 12.94
C LEU A 95 -3.07 -8.15 11.85
N THR A 96 -2.66 -7.58 10.71
CA THR A 96 -2.11 -8.39 9.61
C THR A 96 -0.70 -8.92 9.89
N GLY A 97 0.05 -8.28 10.80
CA GLY A 97 1.45 -8.59 11.07
C GLY A 97 2.41 -8.21 9.93
N MET A 98 1.91 -7.52 8.89
CA MET A 98 2.71 -7.04 7.77
C MET A 98 2.94 -5.54 7.94
N ALA A 99 4.02 -5.18 8.63
CA ALA A 99 4.25 -3.82 9.13
C ALA A 99 5.42 -3.09 8.44
N GLY A 100 5.98 -3.65 7.38
CA GLY A 100 7.00 -3.00 6.56
C GLY A 100 7.48 -3.86 5.39
N TYR A 101 8.22 -3.26 4.45
CA TYR A 101 8.83 -3.99 3.34
C TYR A 101 9.79 -5.09 3.83
N THR A 102 10.63 -4.77 4.81
CA THR A 102 11.37 -5.74 5.61
C THR A 102 11.00 -5.64 7.07
N GLN A 103 10.98 -6.77 7.78
CA GLN A 103 10.75 -6.82 9.22
C GLN A 103 11.40 -8.06 9.84
N LEU A 104 11.52 -8.09 11.17
CA LEU A 104 12.11 -9.23 11.86
C LEU A 104 11.24 -10.47 11.71
N ASN A 105 11.86 -11.61 11.41
CA ASN A 105 11.25 -12.91 11.62
C ASN A 105 11.59 -13.38 13.04
N PRO A 106 10.60 -13.46 13.95
CA PRO A 106 10.85 -13.79 15.35
C PRO A 106 11.39 -15.22 15.53
N ARG A 107 11.15 -16.14 14.58
CA ARG A 107 11.65 -17.52 14.64
C ARG A 107 13.14 -17.64 14.33
N THR A 108 13.70 -16.71 13.56
CA THR A 108 15.10 -16.78 13.09
C THR A 108 15.97 -15.66 13.65
N GLY A 109 15.37 -14.59 14.19
CA GLY A 109 16.08 -13.40 14.64
C GLY A 109 16.70 -12.58 13.50
N ALA A 110 16.41 -12.93 12.23
CA ALA A 110 16.90 -12.26 11.03
C ALA A 110 15.78 -11.46 10.34
N LEU A 111 16.17 -10.54 9.45
CA LEU A 111 15.21 -9.80 8.64
C LEU A 111 14.59 -10.69 7.56
N SER A 112 13.32 -10.45 7.32
CA SER A 112 12.54 -11.01 6.23
C SER A 112 12.10 -9.91 5.28
N GLN A 113 11.90 -10.24 4.00
CA GLN A 113 11.37 -9.32 2.99
C GLN A 113 9.99 -9.81 2.55
N LEU A 114 8.97 -8.97 2.67
CA LEU A 114 7.56 -9.40 2.61
C LEU A 114 6.92 -9.32 1.22
N ILE A 115 7.59 -8.79 0.20
CA ILE A 115 7.08 -8.86 -1.18
C ILE A 115 7.21 -10.28 -1.74
N GLN A 116 8.37 -10.89 -1.51
CA GLN A 116 8.73 -12.24 -1.97
C GLN A 116 8.77 -13.26 -0.84
N PHE A 117 8.48 -12.84 0.40
CA PHE A 117 8.53 -13.68 1.60
C PHE A 117 9.89 -14.35 1.81
N ARG A 118 10.98 -13.69 1.39
CA ARG A 118 12.34 -14.20 1.61
C ARG A 118 12.66 -14.13 3.11
N GLY A 119 12.95 -15.27 3.71
CA GLY A 119 13.23 -15.37 5.14
C GLY A 119 12.02 -15.10 6.04
N ALA A 120 10.80 -15.00 5.49
CA ALA A 120 9.57 -14.83 6.25
C ALA A 120 8.97 -16.18 6.66
N MET A 121 8.00 -16.15 7.58
CA MET A 121 7.11 -17.29 7.84
C MET A 121 6.23 -17.57 6.63
N HIS A 122 5.53 -18.71 6.61
CA HIS A 122 4.55 -18.97 5.55
C HIS A 122 3.48 -17.86 5.48
N PRO A 123 3.00 -17.49 4.28
CA PRO A 123 2.07 -16.36 4.11
C PRO A 123 0.85 -16.39 5.04
N GLU A 124 0.22 -17.55 5.18
CA GLU A 124 -0.97 -17.76 6.00
C GLU A 124 -0.66 -17.90 7.50
N GLU A 125 0.59 -18.14 7.87
CA GLU A 125 1.05 -18.09 9.27
C GLU A 125 1.35 -16.66 9.71
N LEU A 126 1.93 -15.84 8.82
CA LEU A 126 2.23 -14.43 9.11
C LEU A 126 0.93 -13.61 9.18
N GLN A 127 0.10 -13.73 8.14
CA GLN A 127 -1.13 -12.98 7.96
C GLN A 127 -2.32 -13.92 8.20
N THR A 128 -2.96 -13.76 9.37
CA THR A 128 -4.02 -14.67 9.83
C THR A 128 -5.44 -14.13 9.61
N GLU A 129 -5.62 -12.81 9.47
CA GLU A 129 -6.93 -12.20 9.22
C GLU A 129 -7.57 -12.77 7.94
N PRO A 130 -8.87 -13.08 7.94
CA PRO A 130 -9.59 -13.38 6.72
C PRO A 130 -9.49 -12.21 5.73
N THR A 131 -9.26 -12.52 4.46
CA THR A 131 -9.33 -11.50 3.40
C THR A 131 -10.81 -11.21 3.09
N VAL A 132 -11.12 -9.98 2.71
CA VAL A 132 -12.48 -9.62 2.23
C VAL A 132 -12.89 -10.48 1.03
N PHE A 133 -11.93 -10.86 0.17
CA PHE A 133 -12.20 -11.78 -0.94
C PHE A 133 -12.66 -13.16 -0.47
N SER A 134 -12.02 -13.73 0.57
CA SER A 134 -12.46 -15.00 1.15
C SER A 134 -13.83 -14.87 1.80
N LEU A 135 -14.10 -13.78 2.52
CA LEU A 135 -15.40 -13.53 3.16
C LEU A 135 -16.54 -13.38 2.14
N ILE A 136 -16.30 -12.69 1.02
CA ILE A 136 -17.28 -12.56 -0.08
C ILE A 136 -17.58 -13.93 -0.70
N ARG A 137 -16.55 -14.72 -0.97
CA ARG A 137 -16.71 -16.07 -1.54
C ARG A 137 -17.41 -17.02 -0.58
N ASP A 138 -17.07 -17.00 0.70
CA ASP A 138 -17.67 -17.86 1.71
C ASP A 138 -19.16 -17.50 1.95
N ALA A 139 -19.55 -16.26 1.65
CA ALA A 139 -20.94 -15.82 1.58
C ALA A 139 -21.65 -16.20 0.25
N GLY A 140 -21.02 -16.99 -0.62
CA GLY A 140 -21.58 -17.48 -1.88
C GLY A 140 -21.52 -16.50 -3.05
N ASN A 141 -20.74 -15.42 -2.94
CA ASN A 141 -20.64 -14.40 -3.99
C ASN A 141 -19.30 -14.45 -4.73
N ARG A 142 -19.30 -14.02 -6.00
CA ARG A 142 -18.09 -14.04 -6.83
C ARG A 142 -17.09 -12.99 -6.35
N ALA A 143 -15.83 -13.42 -6.23
CA ALA A 143 -14.67 -12.57 -6.04
C ALA A 143 -13.59 -12.96 -7.06
N THR A 144 -13.20 -12.05 -7.95
CA THR A 144 -12.20 -12.31 -8.99
C THR A 144 -11.05 -11.33 -8.88
N SER A 145 -9.81 -11.80 -9.03
CA SER A 145 -8.62 -10.95 -9.12
C SER A 145 -8.02 -11.04 -10.51
N VAL A 146 -7.69 -9.90 -11.10
CA VAL A 146 -7.09 -9.80 -12.43
C VAL A 146 -5.76 -9.05 -12.31
N GLY A 147 -4.68 -9.75 -12.63
CA GLY A 147 -3.33 -9.23 -12.45
C GLY A 147 -2.30 -9.94 -13.31
N LEU A 148 -1.02 -9.69 -13.03
CA LEU A 148 0.07 -10.33 -13.78
C LEU A 148 0.13 -11.83 -13.47
N THR A 149 0.55 -12.62 -14.46
CA THR A 149 0.64 -14.09 -14.34
C THR A 149 1.52 -14.49 -13.16
N ARG A 150 2.68 -13.84 -13.02
CA ARG A 150 3.64 -14.08 -11.94
C ARG A 150 3.13 -13.81 -10.53
N PHE A 151 2.02 -13.07 -10.37
CA PHE A 151 1.46 -12.76 -9.06
C PHE A 151 0.40 -13.76 -8.58
N MET A 152 -0.16 -14.57 -9.49
CA MET A 152 -1.23 -15.53 -9.21
C MET A 152 -0.96 -16.42 -7.99
N ALA A 153 0.24 -16.96 -7.88
CA ALA A 153 0.68 -17.80 -6.77
C ALA A 153 1.74 -17.13 -5.89
N SER A 154 1.88 -15.80 -5.99
CA SER A 154 2.89 -15.09 -5.21
C SER A 154 2.54 -15.13 -3.72
N PRO A 155 3.55 -15.17 -2.83
CA PRO A 155 3.29 -15.26 -1.41
C PRO A 155 2.57 -14.02 -0.86
N LEU A 156 2.83 -12.82 -1.40
CA LEU A 156 2.07 -11.63 -1.04
C LEU A 156 0.59 -11.75 -1.43
N THR A 157 0.27 -12.28 -2.63
CA THR A 157 -1.12 -12.53 -3.02
C THR A 157 -1.79 -13.55 -2.08
N ARG A 158 -1.07 -14.60 -1.66
CA ARG A 158 -1.58 -15.58 -0.69
C ARG A 158 -1.84 -14.97 0.70
N ALA A 159 -0.93 -14.13 1.18
CA ALA A 159 -1.11 -13.44 2.45
C ALA A 159 -2.23 -12.38 2.39
N ALA A 160 -2.22 -11.50 1.39
CA ALA A 160 -3.08 -10.32 1.41
C ALA A 160 -4.41 -10.48 0.65
N LEU A 161 -4.44 -11.31 -0.39
CA LEU A 161 -5.52 -11.31 -1.41
C LEU A 161 -6.11 -12.70 -1.69
N ARG A 162 -5.75 -13.74 -0.92
CA ARG A 162 -6.32 -15.09 -1.09
C ARG A 162 -7.84 -15.03 -1.06
N GLY A 163 -8.52 -15.99 -1.67
CA GLY A 163 -9.97 -16.06 -1.61
C GLY A 163 -10.67 -15.85 -2.94
N SER A 164 -10.04 -15.10 -3.85
CA SER A 164 -10.55 -14.83 -5.19
C SER A 164 -10.10 -15.87 -6.21
N ASP A 165 -10.89 -16.01 -7.27
CA ASP A 165 -10.45 -16.66 -8.51
C ASP A 165 -9.48 -15.72 -9.23
N TYR A 166 -8.21 -16.13 -9.34
CA TYR A 166 -7.18 -15.29 -9.93
C TYR A 166 -7.00 -15.57 -11.42
N ILE A 167 -7.15 -14.55 -12.26
CA ILE A 167 -6.94 -14.60 -13.71
C ILE A 167 -5.68 -13.80 -14.05
N GLY A 168 -4.62 -14.51 -14.44
CA GLY A 168 -3.31 -13.93 -14.76
C GLY A 168 -3.14 -13.65 -16.25
N HIS A 169 -2.66 -12.45 -16.60
CA HIS A 169 -2.24 -12.13 -17.95
C HIS A 169 -1.17 -11.02 -17.96
N ASP A 170 -0.12 -11.13 -18.81
CA ASP A 170 0.99 -10.17 -18.81
C ASP A 170 0.73 -8.91 -19.67
N ASP A 171 -0.09 -9.01 -20.72
CA ASP A 171 -0.60 -7.85 -21.46
C ASP A 171 -1.63 -7.05 -20.66
N ALA A 172 -1.35 -5.76 -20.43
CA ALA A 172 -2.21 -4.88 -19.64
C ALA A 172 -3.58 -4.61 -20.27
N ASN A 173 -3.69 -4.52 -21.59
CA ASN A 173 -4.97 -4.28 -22.27
C ASN A 173 -5.86 -5.52 -22.24
N LYS A 174 -5.27 -6.72 -22.28
CA LYS A 174 -6.00 -7.98 -22.04
C LYS A 174 -6.49 -8.07 -20.61
N ARG A 175 -5.72 -7.66 -19.60
CA ARG A 175 -6.20 -7.58 -18.20
C ARG A 175 -7.42 -6.66 -18.06
N VAL A 176 -7.44 -5.51 -18.73
CA VAL A 176 -8.61 -4.61 -18.76
C VAL A 176 -9.83 -5.30 -19.35
N ARG A 177 -9.68 -5.98 -20.49
CA ARG A 177 -10.77 -6.74 -21.12
C ARG A 177 -11.30 -7.85 -20.21
N ILE A 178 -10.40 -8.64 -19.60
CA ILE A 178 -10.77 -9.69 -18.65
C ILE A 178 -11.55 -9.10 -17.48
N ALA A 179 -11.10 -7.98 -16.89
CA ALA A 179 -11.83 -7.31 -15.82
C ALA A 179 -13.23 -6.86 -16.26
N ALA A 180 -13.36 -6.29 -17.46
CA ALA A 180 -14.66 -5.92 -18.03
C ALA A 180 -15.58 -7.13 -18.22
N ASP A 181 -15.05 -8.24 -18.73
CA ASP A 181 -15.80 -9.48 -18.95
C ASP A 181 -16.30 -10.08 -17.63
N THR A 182 -15.46 -10.09 -16.58
CA THR A 182 -15.86 -10.61 -15.25
C THR A 182 -17.00 -9.80 -14.62
N ALA A 183 -17.12 -8.50 -14.93
CA ALA A 183 -18.18 -7.65 -14.40
C ALA A 183 -19.58 -7.94 -15.00
N LYS A 184 -19.66 -8.75 -16.07
CA LYS A 184 -20.94 -9.26 -16.61
C LYS A 184 -21.68 -10.15 -15.62
N GLU A 185 -20.94 -10.80 -14.72
CA GLU A 185 -21.48 -11.58 -13.62
C GLU A 185 -21.44 -10.77 -12.32
N PRO A 186 -22.51 -10.80 -11.49
CA PRO A 186 -22.55 -10.12 -10.20
C PRO A 186 -21.35 -10.46 -9.34
N GLY A 187 -20.89 -9.49 -8.53
CA GLY A 187 -19.80 -9.69 -7.58
C GLY A 187 -18.68 -8.66 -7.68
N LEU A 188 -17.55 -8.99 -7.07
CA LEU A 188 -16.39 -8.10 -6.97
C LEU A 188 -15.27 -8.55 -7.91
N THR A 189 -14.74 -7.61 -8.68
CA THR A 189 -13.50 -7.78 -9.44
C THR A 189 -12.43 -6.82 -8.91
N TYR A 190 -11.25 -7.33 -8.63
CA TYR A 190 -10.05 -6.56 -8.32
C TYR A 190 -9.13 -6.54 -9.53
N LEU A 191 -8.77 -5.36 -10.03
CA LEU A 191 -7.83 -5.16 -11.13
C LEU A 191 -6.60 -4.39 -10.63
N TYR A 192 -5.42 -4.97 -10.79
CA TYR A 192 -4.16 -4.35 -10.35
C TYR A 192 -3.37 -3.75 -11.52
N MET A 193 -2.90 -2.51 -11.38
CA MET A 193 -2.01 -1.82 -12.33
C MET A 193 -0.77 -1.31 -11.59
N ARG A 194 0.43 -1.60 -12.12
CA ARG A 194 1.74 -1.32 -11.47
C ARG A 194 2.56 -0.24 -12.16
N GLU A 195 2.06 0.26 -13.29
CA GLU A 195 2.86 0.99 -14.25
C GLU A 195 3.34 2.35 -13.70
N ILE A 196 2.51 2.99 -12.88
CA ILE A 196 2.78 4.30 -12.28
C ILE A 196 3.88 4.19 -11.22
N ASP A 197 3.72 3.30 -10.24
CA ASP A 197 4.78 3.02 -9.25
C ASP A 197 6.12 2.65 -9.90
N LYS A 198 6.10 1.71 -10.86
CA LYS A 198 7.31 1.28 -11.57
C LYS A 198 8.02 2.46 -12.24
N ALA A 199 7.28 3.35 -12.90
CA ALA A 199 7.87 4.53 -13.53
C ALA A 199 8.36 5.55 -12.48
N GLY A 200 7.63 5.69 -11.37
CA GLY A 200 7.99 6.59 -10.26
C GLY A 200 9.32 6.19 -9.63
N HIS A 201 9.50 4.92 -9.31
CA HIS A 201 10.77 4.43 -8.77
C HIS A 201 11.93 4.51 -9.77
N ALA A 202 11.68 4.29 -11.06
CA ALA A 202 12.74 4.28 -12.06
C ALA A 202 13.18 5.69 -12.52
N TYR A 203 12.25 6.64 -12.60
CA TYR A 203 12.47 7.94 -13.24
C TYR A 203 12.01 9.15 -12.39
N GLY A 204 11.28 8.93 -11.29
CA GLY A 204 10.68 9.97 -10.47
C GLY A 204 9.31 10.41 -11.02
N TRP A 205 8.40 10.82 -10.13
CA TRP A 205 7.00 11.10 -10.51
C TRP A 205 6.79 12.39 -11.33
N HIS A 206 7.81 13.26 -11.40
CA HIS A 206 7.80 14.44 -12.27
C HIS A 206 8.24 14.15 -13.72
N SER A 207 8.79 12.96 -13.98
CA SER A 207 9.35 12.58 -15.29
C SER A 207 8.30 12.42 -16.40
N ASP A 208 8.76 12.50 -17.64
CA ASP A 208 7.95 12.20 -18.82
C ASP A 208 7.56 10.71 -18.84
N GLU A 209 8.42 9.80 -18.36
CA GLU A 209 8.13 8.37 -18.27
C GLU A 209 6.97 8.08 -17.32
N TRP A 210 6.92 8.77 -16.17
CA TRP A 210 5.80 8.68 -15.24
C TRP A 210 4.53 9.26 -15.85
N GLN A 211 4.62 10.40 -16.55
CA GLN A 211 3.47 10.99 -17.24
C GLN A 211 2.91 10.05 -18.32
N VAL A 212 3.77 9.43 -19.14
CA VAL A 212 3.37 8.43 -20.13
C VAL A 212 2.71 7.22 -19.47
N ALA A 213 3.18 6.81 -18.28
CA ALA A 213 2.53 5.76 -17.51
C ALA A 213 1.12 6.17 -17.04
N LEU A 214 0.96 7.41 -16.56
CA LEU A 214 -0.33 7.98 -16.17
C LEU A 214 -1.32 8.02 -17.36
N GLU A 215 -0.90 8.55 -18.51
CA GLU A 215 -1.74 8.62 -19.72
C GLU A 215 -2.20 7.22 -20.17
N ARG A 216 -1.32 6.22 -20.09
CA ARG A 216 -1.65 4.82 -20.43
C ARG A 216 -2.63 4.20 -19.45
N VAL A 217 -2.49 4.48 -18.15
CA VAL A 217 -3.44 4.01 -17.13
C VAL A 217 -4.79 4.68 -17.33
N ASP A 218 -4.83 6.00 -17.52
CA ASP A 218 -6.07 6.75 -17.76
C ASP A 218 -6.83 6.24 -18.99
N MET A 219 -6.11 6.03 -20.10
CA MET A 219 -6.69 5.48 -21.34
C MET A 219 -7.30 4.09 -21.12
N ARG A 220 -6.65 3.23 -20.32
CA ARG A 220 -7.14 1.90 -19.98
C ARG A 220 -8.35 1.94 -19.05
N LEU A 221 -8.37 2.86 -18.09
CA LEU A 221 -9.53 3.08 -17.23
C LEU A 221 -10.74 3.58 -18.03
N GLY A 222 -10.52 4.53 -18.95
CA GLY A 222 -11.56 4.96 -19.89
C GLY A 222 -12.04 3.84 -20.81
N GLN A 223 -11.14 2.93 -21.24
CA GLN A 223 -11.51 1.73 -21.98
C GLN A 223 -12.34 0.77 -21.13
N LEU A 224 -11.95 0.53 -19.87
CA LEU A 224 -12.69 -0.31 -18.92
C LEU A 224 -14.13 0.19 -18.78
N ARG A 225 -14.31 1.50 -18.52
CA ARG A 225 -15.63 2.13 -18.39
C ARG A 225 -16.53 1.89 -19.60
N ARG A 226 -15.98 1.93 -20.83
CA ARG A 226 -16.75 1.69 -22.06
C ARG A 226 -17.11 0.22 -22.30
N GLN A 227 -16.41 -0.72 -21.65
CA GLN A 227 -16.55 -2.15 -21.91
C GLN A 227 -17.39 -2.88 -20.86
N VAL A 228 -17.54 -2.31 -19.66
CA VAL A 228 -18.36 -2.90 -18.60
C VAL A 228 -19.86 -2.69 -18.87
N PRO A 229 -20.74 -3.56 -18.34
CA PRO A 229 -22.18 -3.35 -18.38
C PRO A 229 -22.61 -2.07 -17.64
N LYS A 230 -23.73 -1.48 -18.08
CA LYS A 230 -24.45 -0.45 -17.31
C LYS A 230 -24.78 -0.96 -15.91
N GLY A 231 -24.70 -0.09 -14.91
CA GLY A 231 -24.87 -0.40 -13.50
C GLY A 231 -23.63 -1.02 -12.83
N THR A 232 -22.49 -1.08 -13.51
CA THR A 232 -21.22 -1.48 -12.90
C THR A 232 -20.61 -0.31 -12.14
N LEU A 233 -20.26 -0.53 -10.87
CA LEU A 233 -19.51 0.43 -10.05
C LEU A 233 -18.00 0.23 -10.28
N ILE A 234 -17.32 1.24 -10.79
CA ILE A 234 -15.85 1.28 -10.88
C ILE A 234 -15.34 2.17 -9.75
N VAL A 235 -14.37 1.67 -8.97
CA VAL A 235 -13.68 2.43 -7.93
C VAL A 235 -12.18 2.39 -8.19
N VAL A 236 -11.57 3.55 -8.47
CA VAL A 236 -10.13 3.68 -8.68
C VAL A 236 -9.47 4.15 -7.39
N ILE A 237 -8.49 3.36 -6.91
CA ILE A 237 -7.72 3.65 -5.69
C ILE A 237 -6.22 3.44 -5.94
N ALA A 238 -5.41 3.77 -4.92
CA ALA A 238 -4.02 3.36 -4.81
C ALA A 238 -3.72 2.76 -3.43
N ASP A 239 -2.60 2.07 -3.32
CA ASP A 239 -2.04 1.59 -2.06
C ASP A 239 -1.19 2.66 -1.35
N HIS A 240 -0.52 3.52 -2.11
CA HIS A 240 0.18 4.71 -1.63
C HIS A 240 0.37 5.73 -2.77
N GLY A 241 0.90 6.90 -2.42
CA GLY A 241 1.44 7.86 -3.37
C GLY A 241 2.96 7.83 -3.47
N MET A 242 3.56 8.92 -3.92
CA MET A 242 4.99 8.98 -4.23
C MET A 242 5.56 10.38 -3.97
N VAL A 243 6.76 10.44 -3.39
CA VAL A 243 7.56 11.67 -3.27
C VAL A 243 8.81 11.60 -4.13
N THR A 244 9.34 12.77 -4.47
CA THR A 244 10.69 12.88 -5.05
C THR A 244 11.71 12.66 -3.93
N ALA A 245 12.61 11.70 -4.10
CA ALA A 245 13.76 11.56 -3.23
C ALA A 245 14.78 12.65 -3.59
N ASP A 246 15.19 13.44 -2.60
CA ASP A 246 16.28 14.39 -2.77
C ASP A 246 17.60 13.61 -2.87
N GLN A 247 18.31 13.81 -3.98
CA GLN A 247 19.54 13.10 -4.32
C GLN A 247 20.79 13.76 -3.73
N GLY A 248 20.64 14.90 -3.05
CA GLY A 248 21.72 15.54 -2.32
C GLY A 248 22.22 14.66 -1.18
N ASP A 249 23.54 14.63 -0.96
CA ASP A 249 24.16 13.78 0.05
C ASP A 249 23.67 14.09 1.49
N GLU A 250 23.20 15.31 1.76
CA GLU A 250 22.63 15.68 3.06
C GLU A 250 21.20 15.13 3.30
N ALA A 251 20.43 14.93 2.23
CA ALA A 251 19.05 14.45 2.31
C ALA A 251 18.95 12.91 2.34
N ARG A 252 20.01 12.23 1.87
CA ARG A 252 20.19 10.78 1.98
C ARG A 252 21.01 10.44 3.22
N ILE A 253 20.33 10.09 4.30
CA ILE A 253 20.93 9.70 5.57
C ILE A 253 21.39 8.25 5.47
N ASP A 254 22.69 8.03 5.25
CA ASP A 254 23.27 6.69 5.25
C ASP A 254 23.78 6.30 6.64
N ILE A 255 23.10 5.36 7.28
CA ILE A 255 23.42 4.84 8.61
C ILE A 255 24.84 4.26 8.62
N ALA A 256 25.28 3.65 7.52
CA ALA A 256 26.61 3.04 7.41
C ALA A 256 27.76 4.06 7.60
N LEU A 257 27.50 5.33 7.30
CA LEU A 257 28.49 6.41 7.35
C LEU A 257 28.40 7.25 8.63
N ASP A 258 27.44 6.95 9.51
CA ASP A 258 27.20 7.73 10.72
C ASP A 258 27.33 6.87 11.99
N PRO A 259 28.49 6.90 12.68
CA PRO A 259 28.72 6.11 13.88
C PRO A 259 27.73 6.40 15.02
N VAL A 260 27.17 7.61 15.08
CA VAL A 260 26.18 7.98 16.11
C VAL A 260 24.87 7.24 15.87
N LEU A 261 24.43 7.13 14.61
CA LEU A 261 23.21 6.43 14.24
C LEU A 261 23.33 4.90 14.39
N GLN A 262 24.55 4.36 14.31
CA GLN A 262 24.83 2.92 14.48
C GLN A 262 24.82 2.47 15.95
N GLN A 263 25.02 3.39 16.89
CA GLN A 263 25.22 3.03 18.29
C GLN A 263 23.98 2.35 18.90
N GLY A 264 24.16 1.10 19.35
CA GLY A 264 23.11 0.31 19.98
C GLY A 264 22.11 -0.31 19.01
N VAL A 265 22.32 -0.20 17.70
CA VAL A 265 21.46 -0.79 16.66
C VAL A 265 22.04 -2.14 16.23
N ARG A 266 21.22 -3.19 16.29
CA ARG A 266 21.54 -4.57 15.88
C ARG A 266 21.19 -4.82 14.42
N LEU A 267 19.99 -4.41 14.00
CA LEU A 267 19.48 -4.57 12.64
C LEU A 267 18.75 -3.31 12.18
N VAL A 268 18.72 -3.10 10.86
CA VAL A 268 17.97 -2.04 10.20
C VAL A 268 17.01 -2.69 9.20
N GLY A 269 15.71 -2.60 9.47
CA GLY A 269 14.64 -3.09 8.61
C GLY A 269 13.70 -1.96 8.17
N GLY A 270 12.49 -2.34 7.71
CA GLY A 270 11.54 -1.43 7.10
C GLY A 270 11.91 -1.10 5.65
N GLU A 271 11.83 0.18 5.30
CA GLU A 271 12.21 0.74 4.00
C GLU A 271 12.81 2.14 4.15
N PRO A 272 13.35 2.75 3.08
CA PRO A 272 14.06 4.03 3.20
C PRO A 272 13.24 5.21 3.71
N ARG A 273 11.91 5.11 3.65
CA ARG A 273 10.97 6.13 4.11
C ARG A 273 10.34 5.81 5.46
N ALA A 274 10.34 4.55 5.86
CA ALA A 274 9.84 4.07 7.15
C ALA A 274 10.79 2.98 7.66
N THR A 275 11.90 3.42 8.24
CA THR A 275 12.94 2.53 8.75
C THR A 275 12.58 2.03 10.16
N MET A 276 12.84 0.75 10.41
CA MET A 276 12.72 0.12 11.73
C MET A 276 14.12 -0.23 12.24
N LEU A 277 14.48 0.29 13.41
CA LEU A 277 15.73 -0.01 14.09
C LEU A 277 15.47 -1.04 15.16
N TYR A 278 16.26 -2.11 15.18
CA TYR A 278 16.20 -3.15 16.20
C TYR A 278 17.37 -2.96 17.15
N ALA A 279 17.10 -2.84 18.44
CA ALA A 279 18.12 -2.60 19.45
C ALA A 279 19.02 -3.83 19.66
N GLN A 280 20.23 -3.59 20.13
CA GLN A 280 21.08 -4.62 20.73
C GLN A 280 20.54 -4.99 22.12
N ASP A 281 20.82 -6.21 22.56
CA ASP A 281 20.34 -6.70 23.86
C ASP A 281 20.81 -5.78 25.01
N GLY A 282 19.87 -5.40 25.87
CA GLY A 282 20.14 -4.51 27.02
C GLY A 282 20.28 -3.03 26.67
N VAL A 283 20.15 -2.63 25.40
CA VAL A 283 20.12 -1.22 25.00
C VAL A 283 18.69 -0.68 25.11
N ASP A 284 18.54 0.43 25.82
CA ASP A 284 17.29 1.17 25.93
C ASP A 284 16.90 1.83 24.60
N ASP A 285 15.65 1.62 24.15
CA ASP A 285 15.13 2.08 22.87
C ASP A 285 14.95 3.60 22.83
N GLU A 286 14.58 4.22 23.96
CA GLU A 286 14.49 5.69 24.07
C GLU A 286 15.87 6.33 23.89
N SER A 287 16.95 5.73 24.41
CA SER A 287 18.32 6.21 24.16
C SER A 287 18.67 6.23 22.66
N ILE A 288 18.23 5.23 21.89
CA ILE A 288 18.41 5.19 20.43
C ILE A 288 17.57 6.32 19.81
N ALA A 289 16.31 6.43 20.22
CA ALA A 289 15.40 7.44 19.70
C ALA A 289 15.92 8.87 19.94
N GLU A 290 16.45 9.18 21.12
CA GLU A 290 17.05 10.48 21.45
C GLU A 290 18.27 10.80 20.57
N ARG A 291 19.19 9.85 20.39
CA ARG A 291 20.34 10.00 19.48
C ARG A 291 19.88 10.31 18.06
N TRP A 292 18.88 9.55 17.58
CA TRP A 292 18.31 9.76 16.26
C TRP A 292 17.65 11.12 16.14
N ARG A 293 16.80 11.53 17.09
CA ARG A 293 16.15 12.86 17.09
C ARG A 293 17.19 13.99 17.06
N ALA A 294 18.23 13.90 17.89
CA ALA A 294 19.30 14.90 17.94
C ALA A 294 20.09 14.96 16.63
N ARG A 295 20.36 13.80 16.00
CA ARG A 295 21.20 13.72 14.81
C ARG A 295 20.47 14.05 13.51
N VAL A 296 19.21 13.63 13.37
CA VAL A 296 18.45 13.83 12.12
C VAL A 296 17.59 15.10 12.13
N GLY A 297 17.26 15.63 13.32
CA GLY A 297 16.47 16.85 13.46
C GLY A 297 15.08 16.72 12.83
N ASP A 298 14.69 17.72 12.05
CA ASP A 298 13.39 17.78 11.37
C ASP A 298 13.31 16.93 10.09
N ARG A 299 14.39 16.23 9.74
CA ARG A 299 14.45 15.39 8.54
C ARG A 299 13.70 14.06 8.68
N ALA A 300 13.33 13.67 9.90
CA ALA A 300 12.52 12.48 10.16
C ALA A 300 11.72 12.60 11.47
N TRP A 301 10.60 11.88 11.54
CA TRP A 301 9.85 11.67 12.78
C TRP A 301 10.29 10.37 13.44
N ILE A 302 10.71 10.46 14.70
CA ILE A 302 11.26 9.33 15.47
C ILE A 302 10.32 8.95 16.59
N ARG A 303 9.91 7.69 16.63
CA ARG A 303 9.06 7.13 17.69
C ARG A 303 9.62 5.81 18.19
N THR A 304 9.59 5.56 19.49
CA THR A 304 9.84 4.22 20.03
C THR A 304 8.67 3.29 19.69
N LYS A 305 8.89 1.98 19.74
CA LYS A 305 7.87 0.95 19.52
C LYS A 305 6.65 1.18 20.40
N ARG A 306 6.88 1.48 21.68
CA ARG A 306 5.82 1.82 22.64
C ARG A 306 5.00 3.03 22.16
N GLN A 307 5.67 4.12 21.77
CA GLN A 307 4.97 5.32 21.25
C GLN A 307 4.13 5.01 20.00
N VAL A 308 4.63 4.18 19.08
CA VAL A 308 3.90 3.73 17.89
C VAL A 308 2.64 2.94 18.25
N ILE A 309 2.74 2.03 19.23
CA ILE A 309 1.62 1.22 19.71
C ILE A 309 0.60 2.10 20.45
N ASP A 310 1.05 2.92 21.40
CA ASP A 310 0.19 3.73 22.27
C ASP A 310 -0.64 4.77 21.49
N CYS A 311 -0.07 5.37 20.44
CA CYS A 311 -0.81 6.30 19.57
C CYS A 311 -1.69 5.62 18.52
N GLY A 312 -1.71 4.28 18.46
CA GLY A 312 -2.56 3.50 17.55
C GLY A 312 -2.13 3.58 16.09
N LEU A 313 -0.86 3.91 15.80
CA LEU A 313 -0.40 4.20 14.44
C LEU A 313 -0.53 2.99 13.50
N LEU A 314 -0.37 1.77 14.02
CA LEU A 314 -0.54 0.52 13.28
C LEU A 314 -1.94 -0.09 13.45
N GLY A 315 -2.86 0.63 14.11
CA GLY A 315 -4.18 0.14 14.52
C GLY A 315 -4.12 -0.85 15.69
N PRO A 316 -5.24 -1.58 15.95
CA PRO A 316 -5.25 -2.70 16.90
C PRO A 316 -4.11 -3.69 16.63
N MET A 317 -3.60 -4.30 17.70
CA MET A 317 -2.37 -5.10 17.68
C MET A 317 -2.63 -6.53 18.14
N ARG A 318 -2.25 -7.51 17.31
CA ARG A 318 -2.25 -8.93 17.69
C ARG A 318 -1.03 -9.23 18.59
N PRO A 319 -1.15 -10.12 19.60
CA PRO A 319 -0.11 -10.27 20.64
C PRO A 319 1.32 -10.59 20.18
N ASP A 320 1.49 -11.31 19.07
CA ASP A 320 2.77 -11.72 18.50
C ASP A 320 3.41 -10.66 17.58
N VAL A 321 2.63 -9.70 17.06
CA VAL A 321 3.13 -8.71 16.09
C VAL A 321 4.23 -7.80 16.66
N PRO A 322 4.21 -7.36 17.94
CA PRO A 322 5.29 -6.58 18.53
C PRO A 322 6.69 -7.22 18.44
N GLU A 323 6.78 -8.55 18.36
CA GLU A 323 8.06 -9.27 18.19
C GLU A 323 8.65 -9.08 16.78
N MET A 324 7.83 -8.71 15.80
CA MET A 324 8.26 -8.47 14.41
C MET A 324 8.70 -7.02 14.18
N LEU A 325 8.32 -6.10 15.07
CA LEU A 325 8.52 -4.66 14.93
C LEU A 325 9.91 -4.23 15.44
N GLY A 326 10.47 -3.19 14.83
CA GLY A 326 11.63 -2.50 15.36
C GLY A 326 11.32 -1.76 16.66
N ASP A 327 12.34 -1.56 17.48
CA ASP A 327 12.28 -0.85 18.76
C ASP A 327 12.19 0.67 18.57
N VAL A 328 12.70 1.18 17.44
CA VAL A 328 12.52 2.58 17.03
C VAL A 328 12.08 2.64 15.57
N PHE A 329 11.05 3.44 15.31
CA PHE A 329 10.57 3.77 13.97
C PHE A 329 11.07 5.15 13.56
N VAL A 330 11.58 5.23 12.34
CA VAL A 330 12.14 6.44 11.74
C VAL A 330 11.41 6.70 10.41
N TYR A 331 10.47 7.64 10.44
CA TYR A 331 9.70 8.05 9.26
C TYR A 331 10.35 9.27 8.63
N ALA A 332 10.90 9.13 7.43
CA ALA A 332 11.55 10.24 6.74
C ALA A 332 10.55 11.36 6.42
N ALA A 333 10.90 12.59 6.74
CA ALA A 333 10.11 13.76 6.38
C ALA A 333 10.56 14.30 5.01
N ARG A 334 9.72 15.13 4.37
CA ARG A 334 10.02 15.78 3.07
C ARG A 334 10.46 14.74 2.02
N GLY A 335 11.46 15.05 1.19
CA GLY A 335 12.08 14.13 0.23
C GLY A 335 13.29 13.34 0.78
N ASN A 336 13.53 13.33 2.10
CA ASN A 336 14.67 12.64 2.68
C ASN A 336 14.55 11.12 2.56
N THR A 337 15.68 10.42 2.60
CA THR A 337 15.72 8.95 2.67
C THR A 337 16.70 8.49 3.75
N ILE A 338 16.40 7.35 4.37
CA ILE A 338 17.24 6.69 5.36
C ILE A 338 17.70 5.36 4.77
N VAL A 339 19.00 5.18 4.59
CA VAL A 339 19.55 4.01 3.90
C VAL A 339 20.63 3.36 4.75
N ASP A 340 20.98 2.13 4.40
CA ASP A 340 22.12 1.43 4.99
C ASP A 340 22.90 0.70 3.90
N THR A 341 23.97 1.34 3.41
CA THR A 341 24.80 0.80 2.32
C THR A 341 25.57 -0.48 2.68
N ARG A 342 25.57 -0.90 3.96
CA ARG A 342 26.11 -2.22 4.35
C ARG A 342 25.24 -3.38 3.87
N SER A 343 23.94 -3.12 3.65
CA SER A 343 22.96 -4.16 3.30
C SER A 343 22.19 -3.88 2.01
N GLN A 344 22.15 -2.63 1.57
CA GLN A 344 21.38 -2.18 0.40
C GLN A 344 22.29 -1.92 -0.80
N THR A 345 21.81 -2.24 -2.00
CA THR A 345 22.53 -1.98 -3.24
C THR A 345 22.49 -0.49 -3.60
N GLU A 346 23.48 -0.01 -4.37
CA GLU A 346 23.51 1.39 -4.81
C GLU A 346 22.23 1.82 -5.54
N GLY A 347 21.69 0.97 -6.41
CA GLY A 347 20.44 1.27 -7.11
C GLY A 347 19.24 1.45 -6.16
N ALA A 348 19.17 0.67 -5.08
CA ALA A 348 18.10 0.78 -4.10
C ALA A 348 18.22 2.05 -3.24
N THR A 349 19.43 2.56 -3.02
CA THR A 349 19.67 3.76 -2.20
C THR A 349 19.61 5.07 -2.98
N ARG A 350 19.37 5.03 -4.31
CA ARG A 350 19.35 6.20 -5.21
C ARG A 350 18.09 6.26 -6.09
N MET A 351 16.99 5.65 -5.66
CA MET A 351 15.73 5.73 -6.42
C MET A 351 15.21 7.17 -6.44
N PRO A 352 14.89 7.76 -7.61
CA PRO A 352 14.39 9.14 -7.73
C PRO A 352 12.98 9.34 -7.17
N GLY A 353 12.14 8.30 -7.20
CA GLY A 353 10.83 8.27 -6.54
C GLY A 353 10.84 7.26 -5.40
N VAL A 354 10.28 7.64 -4.26
CA VAL A 354 10.15 6.78 -3.08
C VAL A 354 8.82 7.03 -2.34
N HIS A 355 8.42 6.06 -1.53
CA HIS A 355 7.23 6.11 -0.67
C HIS A 355 7.46 5.27 0.60
N GLY A 356 6.50 5.27 1.53
CA GLY A 356 6.55 4.49 2.78
C GLY A 356 6.33 5.32 4.04
N SER A 357 6.57 6.63 3.99
CA SER A 357 6.47 7.53 5.15
C SER A 357 5.06 8.10 5.33
N GLN A 358 4.94 9.12 6.17
CA GLN A 358 3.69 9.71 6.64
C GLN A 358 3.37 11.06 5.98
N THR A 359 4.01 11.37 4.84
CA THR A 359 3.68 12.63 4.15
C THR A 359 2.35 12.51 3.44
N MET A 360 1.66 13.64 3.30
CA MET A 360 0.40 13.73 2.57
C MET A 360 0.52 13.19 1.14
N MET A 361 1.66 13.39 0.47
CA MET A 361 1.95 12.86 -0.88
C MET A 361 2.00 11.33 -0.93
N GLU A 362 2.34 10.66 0.18
CA GLU A 362 2.43 9.20 0.26
C GLU A 362 1.14 8.57 0.83
N MET A 363 0.50 9.23 1.81
CA MET A 363 -0.62 8.65 2.54
C MET A 363 -1.98 8.91 1.90
N ASP A 364 -2.17 10.06 1.24
CA ASP A 364 -3.45 10.39 0.61
C ASP A 364 -3.53 9.72 -0.76
N VAL A 365 -4.47 8.79 -0.89
CA VAL A 365 -4.73 8.03 -2.11
C VAL A 365 -6.11 8.37 -2.67
N PRO A 366 -6.29 8.31 -4.00
CA PRO A 366 -7.58 8.58 -4.60
C PRO A 366 -8.61 7.53 -4.22
N CYS A 367 -9.88 7.93 -4.23
CA CYS A 367 -11.03 7.06 -4.18
C CYS A 367 -12.05 7.55 -5.20
N LEU A 368 -11.74 7.36 -6.49
CA LEU A 368 -12.58 7.85 -7.57
C LEU A 368 -13.71 6.85 -7.83
N ILE A 369 -14.94 7.31 -7.70
CA ILE A 369 -16.15 6.52 -7.85
C ILE A 369 -16.81 6.88 -9.19
N ASP A 370 -17.09 5.86 -10.00
CA ASP A 370 -17.78 5.96 -11.29
C ASP A 370 -18.84 4.86 -11.41
N LEU A 371 -20.11 5.23 -11.45
CA LEU A 371 -21.20 4.30 -11.75
C LEU A 371 -21.54 4.42 -13.24
N VAL A 372 -21.32 3.33 -13.98
CA VAL A 372 -21.56 3.33 -15.42
C VAL A 372 -23.06 3.35 -15.71
N ASP A 373 -23.51 4.35 -16.46
CA ASP A 373 -24.90 4.70 -16.76
C ASP A 373 -25.44 4.10 -18.07
#